data_AF-A0A506Y631-F1
#
_entry.id   AF-A0A506Y631-F1
#
_cell.length_a   1.000
_cell.length_b   1.000
_cell.length_c   1.000
_cell.angle_alpha   90.00
_cell.angle_beta   90.00
_cell.angle_gamma   90.00
#
_symmetry.space_group_name_H-M   'P 1'
#
loop_
_entity.id
_entity.type
_entity.pdbx_description
1 polymer ?
#
loop_
_entity_poly.entity_id
_entity_poly.type
_entity_poly.pdbx_seq_one_letter_code
_entity_poly.pdbx_strand_id
1 'polypeptide(L)'
;MADDERDDEPRSRRGLLGLLRGIPDLVRRLIHDEIRSAREEIAARLRAAAVGLGLTAAGAVLLLFGIGQLVGAGAEALHLLLPRWLADLIVGGALAVVAAILLLLGVRLLRRGVPPVPAETLASVKDDVRAATGRGLAEHADDDADDR
;
A
#
# COMPACT_ATOMS: atom_id res chain seq x y z
N MET A 1 23.10 -75.85 2.38
CA MET A 1 22.97 -75.12 3.65
C MET A 1 24.40 -74.82 4.09
N ALA A 2 24.91 -73.59 4.12
CA ALA A 2 24.35 -72.27 3.90
C ALA A 2 25.48 -71.39 3.34
N ASP A 3 25.13 -70.36 2.59
CA ASP A 3 25.75 -69.03 2.60
C ASP A 3 25.06 -68.22 1.51
N ASP A 4 23.83 -67.84 1.89
CA ASP A 4 23.10 -66.68 1.41
C ASP A 4 23.78 -65.42 1.99
N GLU A 5 23.41 -64.24 1.50
CA GLU A 5 23.78 -62.91 2.01
C GLU A 5 25.13 -62.34 1.52
N ARG A 6 25.18 -61.92 0.25
CA ARG A 6 26.13 -60.88 -0.20
C ARG A 6 25.47 -59.50 -0.13
N ASP A 7 25.81 -58.78 0.94
CA ASP A 7 26.19 -57.36 0.97
C ASP A 7 25.33 -56.35 0.19
N ASP A 8 24.08 -56.16 0.62
CA ASP A 8 23.35 -54.91 0.38
C ASP A 8 23.61 -53.92 1.55
N GLU A 9 24.35 -52.83 1.29
CA GLU A 9 24.37 -51.50 1.98
C GLU A 9 25.83 -50.97 2.18
N PRO A 10 26.27 -49.84 1.54
CA PRO A 10 26.15 -48.52 2.20
C PRO A 10 26.16 -47.29 1.25
N ARG A 11 25.89 -47.47 -0.06
CA ARG A 11 25.96 -46.36 -1.04
C ARG A 11 24.80 -45.37 -0.88
N SER A 12 23.65 -45.85 -0.41
CA SER A 12 22.45 -45.06 -0.14
C SER A 12 22.62 -44.07 1.03
N ARG A 13 23.21 -44.52 2.15
CA ARG A 13 23.42 -43.67 3.35
C ARG A 13 24.33 -42.46 3.10
N ARG A 14 25.34 -42.60 2.22
CA ARG A 14 26.19 -41.48 1.78
C ARG A 14 25.45 -40.48 0.87
N GLY A 15 24.51 -40.95 0.04
CA GLY A 15 23.64 -40.10 -0.77
C GLY A 15 22.61 -39.33 0.06
N LEU A 16 21.99 -39.99 1.06
CA LEU A 16 21.01 -39.37 1.95
C LEU A 16 21.62 -38.26 2.82
N LEU A 17 22.81 -38.52 3.40
CA LEU A 17 23.56 -37.51 4.16
C LEU A 17 24.04 -36.36 3.26
N GLY A 18 24.34 -36.63 1.99
CA GLY A 18 24.66 -35.61 0.99
C GLY A 18 23.48 -34.70 0.65
N LEU A 19 22.28 -35.26 0.48
CA LEU A 19 21.05 -34.51 0.23
C LEU A 19 20.65 -33.64 1.43
N LEU A 20 20.73 -34.19 2.64
CA LEU A 20 20.47 -33.45 3.88
C LEU A 20 21.43 -32.26 4.06
N ARG A 21 22.69 -32.41 3.66
CA ARG A 21 23.66 -31.30 3.65
C ARG A 21 23.39 -30.24 2.57
N GLY A 22 22.65 -30.56 1.51
CA GLY A 22 22.34 -29.66 0.40
C GLY A 22 21.02 -28.87 0.55
N ILE A 23 20.13 -29.28 1.46
CA ILE A 23 18.86 -28.57 1.73
C ILE A 23 19.08 -27.07 2.04
N PRO A 24 20.07 -26.66 2.86
CA PRO A 24 20.31 -25.24 3.16
C PRO A 24 20.58 -24.41 1.90
N ASP A 25 21.29 -24.97 0.91
CA ASP A 25 21.60 -24.28 -0.34
C ASP A 25 20.36 -24.15 -1.24
N LEU A 26 19.48 -25.16 -1.27
CA LEU A 26 18.20 -25.08 -1.97
C LEU A 26 17.28 -24.02 -1.35
N VAL A 27 17.18 -24.00 -0.02
CA VAL A 27 16.39 -23.00 0.71
C VAL A 27 16.95 -21.59 0.45
N ARG A 28 18.27 -21.43 0.50
CA ARG A 28 18.92 -20.14 0.23
C ARG A 28 18.70 -19.65 -1.20
N ARG A 29 18.73 -20.54 -2.19
CA ARG A 29 18.42 -20.22 -3.60
C ARG A 29 16.96 -19.82 -3.77
N LEU A 30 16.03 -20.59 -3.21
CA LEU A 30 14.60 -20.29 -3.28
C LEU A 30 14.28 -18.91 -2.68
N ILE A 31 14.82 -18.62 -1.49
CA ILE A 31 14.65 -17.31 -0.85
C ILE A 31 15.22 -16.19 -1.73
N HIS A 32 16.40 -16.38 -2.30
CA HIS A 32 17.02 -15.38 -3.16
C HIS A 32 16.19 -15.11 -4.42
N ASP A 33 15.65 -16.16 -5.03
CA ASP A 33 14.81 -16.08 -6.23
C ASP A 33 13.46 -15.41 -5.93
N GLU A 34 12.82 -15.76 -4.81
CA GLU A 34 11.56 -15.14 -4.39
C GLU A 34 11.74 -13.65 -4.08
N ILE A 35 12.83 -13.27 -3.39
CA ILE A 35 13.17 -11.86 -3.13
C ILE A 35 13.40 -11.11 -4.44
N ARG A 36 14.09 -11.74 -5.41
CA ARG A 36 14.32 -11.13 -6.72
C ARG A 36 13.01 -10.90 -7.46
N SER A 37 12.13 -11.90 -7.51
CA SER A 37 10.82 -11.79 -8.14
C SER A 37 9.95 -10.72 -7.45
N ALA A 38 9.88 -10.74 -6.12
CA ALA A 38 9.14 -9.75 -5.35
C ALA A 38 9.66 -8.32 -5.59
N ARG A 39 10.99 -8.13 -5.69
CA ARG A 39 11.58 -6.82 -6.01
C ARG A 39 11.17 -6.33 -7.39
N GLU A 40 11.17 -7.19 -8.39
CA GLU A 40 10.78 -6.84 -9.76
C GLU A 40 9.29 -6.46 -9.82
N GLU A 41 8.43 -7.24 -9.17
CA GLU A 41 7.00 -6.97 -9.11
C GLU A 41 6.70 -5.67 -8.36
N ILE A 42 7.30 -5.46 -7.19
CA ILE A 42 7.16 -4.22 -6.42
C ILE A 42 7.63 -3.02 -7.25
N ALA A 43 8.77 -3.14 -7.93
CA ALA A 43 9.28 -2.07 -8.78
C ALA A 43 8.34 -1.76 -9.95
N ALA A 44 7.75 -2.77 -10.58
CA ALA A 44 6.77 -2.60 -11.65
C ALA A 44 5.50 -1.89 -11.13
N ARG A 45 4.94 -2.37 -10.01
CA ARG A 45 3.77 -1.74 -9.36
C ARG A 45 4.05 -0.30 -8.94
N LEU A 46 5.24 -0.04 -8.39
CA LEU A 46 5.65 1.30 -7.97
C LEU A 46 5.80 2.24 -9.16
N ARG A 47 6.41 1.80 -10.26
CA ARG A 47 6.51 2.60 -11.50
C ARG A 47 5.14 2.93 -12.07
N ALA A 48 4.24 1.94 -12.16
CA ALA A 48 2.88 2.16 -12.63
C ALA A 48 2.14 3.17 -11.75
N ALA A 49 2.23 3.02 -10.42
CA ALA A 49 1.66 3.97 -9.46
C ALA A 49 2.28 5.37 -9.59
N ALA A 50 3.60 5.47 -9.74
CA ALA A 50 4.31 6.74 -9.89
C ALA A 50 3.92 7.47 -11.18
N VAL A 51 3.82 6.75 -12.31
CA VAL A 51 3.35 7.31 -13.59
C VAL A 51 1.89 7.73 -13.47
N GLY A 52 1.04 6.89 -12.87
CA GLY A 52 -0.37 7.21 -12.63
C GLY A 52 -0.54 8.49 -11.80
N LEU A 53 0.10 8.55 -10.64
CA LEU A 53 0.10 9.73 -9.77
C LEU A 53 0.70 10.97 -10.46
N GLY A 54 1.80 10.80 -11.19
CA GLY A 54 2.44 11.88 -11.94
C GLY A 54 1.52 12.47 -13.00
N LEU A 55 0.87 11.63 -13.80
CA LEU A 55 -0.09 12.05 -14.83
C LEU A 55 -1.33 12.68 -14.21
N THR A 56 -1.88 12.09 -13.14
CA THR A 56 -3.03 12.67 -12.42
C THR A 56 -2.69 14.05 -11.84
N ALA A 57 -1.52 14.21 -11.21
CA ALA A 57 -1.08 15.49 -10.68
C ALA A 57 -0.87 16.53 -11.79
N ALA A 58 -0.19 16.16 -12.88
CA ALA A 58 0.01 17.05 -14.03
C ALA A 58 -1.33 17.49 -14.65
N GLY A 59 -2.26 16.55 -14.84
CA GLY A 59 -3.61 16.83 -15.33
C GLY A 59 -4.39 17.76 -14.39
N ALA A 60 -4.29 17.55 -13.08
CA ALA A 60 -4.92 18.43 -12.09
C ALA A 60 -4.39 19.87 -12.15
N VAL A 61 -3.07 20.04 -12.31
CA VAL A 61 -2.45 21.37 -12.48
C VAL A 61 -2.92 22.05 -13.77
N LEU A 62 -2.96 21.32 -14.89
CA LEU A 62 -3.44 21.86 -16.16
C LEU A 62 -4.93 22.23 -16.10
N LEU A 63 -5.75 21.41 -15.45
CA LEU A 63 -7.16 21.72 -15.22
C LEU A 63 -7.31 22.98 -14.37
N LEU A 64 -6.54 23.12 -13.28
CA LEU A 64 -6.57 24.31 -12.44
C LEU A 64 -6.23 25.58 -13.23
N PHE A 65 -5.16 25.52 -14.04
CA PHE A 65 -4.78 26.62 -14.92
C PHE A 65 -5.87 26.94 -15.95
N GLY A 66 -6.42 25.91 -16.61
CA GLY A 66 -7.50 26.05 -17.60
C GLY A 66 -8.77 26.67 -17.01
N ILE A 67 -9.17 26.26 -15.80
CA ILE A 67 -10.30 26.85 -15.09
C ILE A 67 -10.04 28.34 -14.80
N GLY A 68 -8.83 28.70 -14.37
CA GLY A 68 -8.45 30.11 -14.16
C GLY A 68 -8.59 30.95 -15.44
N GLN A 69 -8.13 30.42 -16.58
CA GLN A 69 -8.28 31.08 -17.88
C GLN A 69 -9.75 31.21 -18.30
N LEU A 70 -10.58 30.18 -18.08
CA LEU A 70 -12.02 30.23 -18.40
C LEU A 70 -12.78 31.22 -17.52
N VAL A 71 -12.44 31.28 -16.23
CA VAL A 71 -12.98 32.26 -15.28
C VAL A 71 -12.64 33.69 -15.74
N GLY A 72 -11.38 33.94 -16.09
CA GLY A 72 -10.94 35.23 -16.61
C GLY A 72 -11.61 35.61 -17.92
N ALA A 73 -11.70 34.67 -18.87
CA ALA A 73 -12.41 34.86 -20.14
C ALA A 73 -13.91 35.16 -19.93
N GLY A 74 -14.55 34.48 -18.98
CA GLY A 74 -15.93 34.73 -18.60
C GLY A 74 -16.14 36.13 -18.00
N ALA A 75 -15.21 36.58 -17.15
CA ALA A 75 -15.25 37.93 -16.59
C ALA A 75 -15.09 39.00 -17.69
N GLU A 76 -14.09 38.87 -18.57
CA GLU A 76 -13.88 39.79 -19.70
C GLU A 76 -15.08 39.79 -20.67
N ALA A 77 -15.67 38.63 -20.96
CA ALA A 77 -16.88 38.55 -21.77
C ALA A 77 -18.06 39.29 -21.12
N LEU A 78 -18.17 39.23 -19.80
CA LEU A 78 -19.23 39.89 -19.05
C LEU A 78 -19.00 41.40 -18.90
N HIS A 79 -17.73 41.88 -18.97
CA HIS A 79 -17.40 43.31 -19.03
C HIS A 79 -17.98 43.99 -20.27
N LEU A 80 -18.30 43.23 -21.33
CA LEU A 80 -18.99 43.76 -22.52
C LEU A 80 -20.45 44.18 -22.23
N LEU A 81 -21.06 43.67 -21.15
CA LEU A 81 -22.46 43.91 -20.79
C LEU A 81 -22.62 44.72 -19.49
N LEU A 82 -21.67 44.63 -18.56
CA LEU A 82 -21.76 45.19 -17.21
C LEU A 82 -20.45 45.89 -16.80
N PRO A 83 -20.48 46.80 -15.81
CA PRO A 83 -19.26 47.36 -15.22
C PRO A 83 -18.34 46.26 -14.67
N ARG A 84 -17.02 46.45 -14.85
CA ARG A 84 -15.97 45.48 -14.47
C ARG A 84 -16.13 44.92 -13.05
N TRP A 85 -16.39 45.78 -12.07
CA TRP A 85 -16.55 45.36 -10.67
C TRP A 85 -17.74 44.40 -10.45
N LEU A 86 -18.85 44.58 -11.17
CA LEU A 86 -20.05 43.76 -10.99
C LEU A 86 -19.87 42.39 -11.65
N ALA A 87 -19.25 42.37 -12.83
CA ALA A 87 -18.92 41.13 -13.51
C ALA A 87 -17.95 40.26 -12.70
N ASP A 88 -16.90 40.86 -12.13
CA ASP A 88 -15.93 40.16 -11.29
C ASP A 88 -16.59 39.58 -10.03
N LEU A 89 -17.55 40.31 -9.42
CA LEU A 89 -18.35 39.81 -8.30
C LEU A 89 -19.28 38.66 -8.68
N ILE A 90 -19.92 38.70 -9.85
CA ILE A 90 -20.80 37.62 -10.32
C ILE A 90 -20.00 36.34 -10.56
N VAL A 91 -18.89 36.46 -11.30
CA VAL A 91 -18.03 35.32 -11.62
C VAL A 91 -17.38 34.76 -10.35
N GLY A 92 -16.84 35.63 -9.49
CA GLY A 92 -16.27 35.24 -8.20
C GLY A 92 -17.31 34.61 -7.26
N GLY A 93 -18.52 35.15 -7.22
CA GLY A 93 -19.63 34.62 -6.43
C GLY A 93 -20.07 33.23 -6.91
N ALA A 94 -20.20 33.04 -8.23
CA ALA A 94 -20.49 31.73 -8.80
C ALA A 94 -19.41 30.70 -8.45
N LEU A 95 -18.13 31.09 -8.57
CA LEU A 95 -17.01 30.23 -8.19
C LEU A 95 -17.02 29.88 -6.70
N ALA A 96 -17.35 30.84 -5.83
CA ALA A 96 -17.46 30.61 -4.39
C ALA A 96 -18.57 29.60 -4.04
N VAL A 97 -19.72 29.65 -4.74
CA VAL A 97 -20.79 28.66 -4.59
C VAL A 97 -20.31 27.26 -4.99
N VAL A 98 -19.66 27.13 -6.15
CA VAL A 98 -19.10 25.85 -6.59
C VAL A 98 -18.07 25.32 -5.59
N ALA A 99 -17.16 26.19 -5.12
CA ALA A 99 -16.15 25.83 -4.13
C ALA A 99 -16.77 25.37 -2.80
N ALA A 100 -17.81 26.05 -2.31
CA ALA A 100 -18.53 25.66 -1.11
C ALA A 100 -19.18 24.26 -1.25
N ILE A 101 -19.79 23.98 -2.41
CA ILE A 101 -20.38 22.67 -2.71
C ILE A 101 -19.29 21.59 -2.74
N LEU A 102 -18.20 21.82 -3.48
CA LEU A 102 -17.10 20.86 -3.58
C LEU A 102 -16.45 20.60 -2.23
N LEU A 103 -16.22 21.63 -1.42
CA LEU A 103 -15.69 21.49 -0.06
C LEU A 103 -16.64 20.66 0.81
N LEU A 104 -17.94 20.92 0.73
CA LEU A 104 -18.95 20.20 1.50
C LEU A 104 -19.03 18.72 1.10
N LEU A 105 -18.95 18.41 -0.20
CA LEU A 105 -18.88 17.05 -0.72
C LEU A 105 -17.58 16.36 -0.32
N GLY A 106 -16.44 17.05 -0.45
CA GLY A 106 -15.13 16.53 -0.06
C GLY A 106 -15.08 16.20 1.42
N VAL A 107 -15.52 17.12 2.28
CA VAL A 107 -15.64 16.87 3.73
C VAL A 107 -16.59 15.72 4.01
N ARG A 108 -17.72 15.62 3.31
CA ARG A 108 -18.63 14.47 3.46
C ARG A 108 -17.99 13.16 3.04
N LEU A 109 -17.19 13.15 1.98
CA LEU A 109 -16.50 11.96 1.50
C LEU A 109 -15.43 11.51 2.51
N LEU A 110 -14.62 12.44 2.99
CA LEU A 110 -13.62 12.17 4.04
C LEU A 110 -14.27 11.66 5.33
N ARG A 111 -15.42 12.25 5.72
CA ARG A 111 -16.18 11.81 6.91
C ARG A 111 -16.89 10.47 6.73
N ARG A 112 -17.23 10.07 5.49
CA ARG A 112 -17.96 8.82 5.21
C ARG A 112 -17.06 7.59 5.07
N GLY A 113 -15.77 7.78 4.94
CA GLY A 113 -14.84 6.66 4.96
C GLY A 113 -13.75 6.80 3.93
N VAL A 114 -12.61 7.33 4.37
CA VAL A 114 -11.45 6.43 4.31
C VAL A 114 -11.85 5.28 5.22
N PRO A 115 -12.14 4.07 4.71
CA PRO A 115 -12.47 2.96 5.60
C PRO A 115 -11.37 2.93 6.65
N PRO A 116 -11.71 2.94 7.96
CA PRO A 116 -10.69 2.72 8.98
C PRO A 116 -9.94 1.50 8.48
N VAL A 117 -8.62 1.63 8.27
CA VAL A 117 -7.75 0.51 7.90
C VAL A 117 -8.26 -0.67 8.72
N PRO A 118 -8.70 -1.79 8.10
CA PRO A 118 -9.63 -2.72 8.73
C PRO A 118 -9.18 -2.96 10.17
N ALA A 119 -10.07 -2.78 11.14
CA ALA A 119 -9.66 -2.84 12.55
C ALA A 119 -8.90 -4.14 12.85
N GLU A 120 -9.23 -5.21 12.13
CA GLU A 120 -8.51 -6.49 12.09
C GLU A 120 -7.06 -6.37 11.61
N THR A 121 -6.78 -5.58 10.56
CA THR A 121 -5.42 -5.32 10.08
C THR A 121 -4.61 -4.46 11.05
N LEU A 122 -5.25 -3.50 11.75
CA LEU A 122 -4.56 -2.77 12.83
C LEU A 122 -4.33 -3.64 14.08
N ALA A 123 -5.29 -4.51 14.41
CA ALA A 123 -5.19 -5.43 15.53
C ALA A 123 -4.09 -6.46 15.29
N SER A 124 -4.03 -7.08 14.10
CA SER A 124 -2.98 -8.05 13.76
C SER A 124 -1.60 -7.39 13.80
N VAL A 125 -1.44 -6.17 13.25
CA VAL A 125 -0.15 -5.45 13.31
C VAL A 125 0.22 -5.10 14.75
N LYS A 126 -0.74 -4.77 15.62
CA LYS A 126 -0.48 -4.47 17.03
C LYS A 126 -0.08 -5.72 17.81
N ASP A 127 -0.70 -6.85 17.52
CA ASP A 127 -0.38 -8.14 18.16
C ASP A 127 0.95 -8.69 17.65
N ASP A 128 1.26 -8.52 16.37
CA ASP A 128 2.56 -8.86 15.78
C ASP A 128 3.70 -8.01 16.40
N VAL A 129 3.46 -6.71 16.64
CA VAL A 129 4.44 -5.83 17.31
C VAL A 129 4.61 -6.21 18.78
N ARG A 130 3.54 -6.59 19.48
CA ARG A 130 3.61 -7.08 20.87
C ARG A 130 4.37 -8.40 20.99
N ALA A 131 4.17 -9.31 20.04
CA ALA A 131 4.89 -10.57 19.94
C ALA A 131 6.38 -10.33 19.63
N ALA A 132 6.70 -9.46 18.67
CA ALA A 132 8.07 -9.12 18.29
C ALA A 132 8.84 -8.37 19.40
N THR A 133 8.15 -7.60 20.24
CA THR A 133 8.77 -6.87 21.37
C THR A 133 8.93 -7.73 22.62
N GLY A 134 8.50 -9.01 22.59
CA GLY A 134 8.65 -9.95 23.72
C GLY A 134 7.71 -9.69 24.91
N ARG A 135 6.77 -8.74 24.79
CA ARG A 135 5.80 -8.43 25.85
C ARG A 135 4.65 -9.43 25.94
N GLY A 136 4.38 -10.18 24.87
CA GLY A 136 3.36 -11.24 24.87
C GLY A 136 3.73 -12.48 25.71
N LEU A 137 5.02 -12.73 25.95
CA LEU A 137 5.49 -13.87 26.75
C LEU A 137 5.49 -13.59 28.26
N ALA A 138 5.47 -12.32 28.67
CA ALA A 138 5.46 -11.93 30.08
C ALA A 138 4.07 -12.05 30.70
N GLU A 139 3.00 -11.87 29.91
CA GLU A 139 1.62 -11.88 30.40
C GLU A 139 1.07 -13.31 30.58
N HIS A 140 1.46 -14.27 29.73
CA HIS A 140 1.10 -15.69 29.92
C HIS A 140 1.90 -16.39 31.04
N ALA A 141 3.05 -15.84 31.46
CA ALA A 141 3.82 -16.39 32.58
C ALA A 141 3.20 -16.02 33.94
N ASP A 142 2.46 -14.90 34.02
CA ASP A 142 1.70 -14.49 35.20
C ASP A 142 0.34 -15.21 35.27
N ASP A 143 -0.30 -15.49 34.12
CA ASP A 143 -1.60 -16.21 34.06
C ASP A 143 -1.48 -17.67 34.54
N ASP A 144 -0.35 -18.33 34.25
CA ASP A 144 -0.02 -19.68 34.75
C ASP A 144 0.31 -19.74 36.25
N ALA A 145 0.51 -18.58 36.90
CA ALA A 145 0.87 -18.49 38.32
C ALA A 145 -0.34 -18.29 39.25
N ASP A 146 -1.46 -17.78 38.73
CA ASP A 146 -2.71 -17.56 39.49
C ASP A 146 -3.61 -18.81 39.51
N ASP A 147 -3.37 -19.79 38.63
CA ASP A 147 -4.14 -21.05 38.50
C ASP A 147 -3.53 -22.25 39.27
N ARG A 148 -2.66 -22.00 40.26
CA ARG A 148 -2.06 -23.02 41.17
C ARG A 148 -2.31 -22.71 42.64
#